data_AF-A0A661STV4-F1
#
_entry.id   AF-A0A661STV4-F1
#
_cell.length_a   1.000
_cell.length_b   1.000
_cell.length_c   1.000
_cell.angle_alpha   90.00
_cell.angle_beta   90.00
_cell.angle_gamma   90.00
#
_symmetry.space_group_name_H-M   'P 1'
#
loop_
_entity.id
_entity.type
_entity.pdbx_description
1 polymer ?
#
loop_
_entity_poly.entity_id
_entity_poly.type
_entity_poly.pdbx_seq_one_letter_code
_entity_poly.pdbx_strand_id
1 'polypeptide(L)'
;MPGNLSLVTTALPRNAYCKALPHSQRKQNRFSGSSGIKQFGHYQNHAASSRIRLAETGIWVKSYFDRWPMQELNLRDLKSRVNIHRIVGYGKKTVDNTTVLMKIERLRSQIHRLENVLEEPLHQIREMENTLQIRIREETTYREKSRVVNGERKLSEDDMRMFQGIQKEISSLRRQIRNIRKADAKLFTSLKKKGRVRKNH
;
A
#
# COMPACT_ATOMS: atom_id res chain seq x y z
N MET A 1 31.60 53.30 34.82
CA MET A 1 30.49 52.87 35.69
C MET A 1 30.37 51.36 35.60
N PRO A 2 30.34 50.66 36.74
CA PRO A 2 30.40 49.20 36.89
C PRO A 2 29.00 48.55 36.89
N GLY A 3 28.95 47.21 36.85
CA GLY A 3 27.76 46.38 37.14
C GLY A 3 27.58 45.27 36.08
N ASN A 4 28.26 44.12 36.17
CA ASN A 4 27.91 42.97 37.01
C ASN A 4 26.40 42.71 37.14
N LEU A 5 25.92 41.61 36.53
CA LEU A 5 25.45 40.43 37.29
C LEU A 5 25.07 39.28 36.35
N SER A 6 25.68 38.15 36.66
CA SER A 6 25.39 36.78 36.25
C SER A 6 23.95 36.34 36.54
N LEU A 7 23.42 35.43 35.72
CA LEU A 7 22.68 34.28 36.23
C LEU A 7 22.93 33.06 35.32
N VAL A 8 23.71 32.14 35.89
CA VAL A 8 23.83 30.74 35.48
C VAL A 8 22.75 29.97 36.25
N THR A 9 21.90 29.22 35.56
CA THR A 9 21.15 28.07 36.11
C THR A 9 20.78 27.21 34.89
N THR A 10 21.49 26.11 34.60
CA THR A 10 21.14 24.71 34.99
C THR A 10 19.64 24.42 34.84
N ALA A 11 19.13 23.33 34.25
CA ALA A 11 19.64 22.00 34.03
C ALA A 11 18.85 21.28 32.91
N LEU A 12 19.36 20.11 32.59
CA LEU A 12 19.07 19.13 31.54
C LEU A 12 17.63 18.57 31.45
N PRO A 13 17.31 17.89 30.31
CA PRO A 13 16.05 17.19 30.05
C PRO A 13 16.03 15.77 30.66
N ARG A 14 14.84 15.22 30.92
CA ARG A 14 14.47 13.77 30.99
C ARG A 14 12.99 13.66 31.37
N ASN A 15 12.10 13.18 30.50
CA ASN A 15 11.73 11.79 30.21
C ASN A 15 10.66 11.20 31.18
N ALA A 16 9.78 10.35 30.63
CA ALA A 16 8.63 9.65 31.25
C ALA A 16 7.35 10.51 31.45
N TYR A 17 6.14 10.14 31.03
CA TYR A 17 5.43 8.85 31.01
C TYR A 17 4.51 8.79 29.78
N CYS A 18 4.53 7.74 28.96
CA CYS A 18 3.67 6.54 29.03
C CYS A 18 2.14 6.78 29.12
N LYS A 19 1.46 6.30 28.05
CA LYS A 19 0.14 5.62 28.01
C LYS A 19 -1.15 6.49 28.09
N ALA A 20 -1.90 6.46 26.99
CA ALA A 20 -3.34 6.18 27.01
C ALA A 20 -3.81 5.68 25.63
N LEU A 21 -3.78 4.35 25.45
CA LEU A 21 -4.64 3.65 24.48
C LEU A 21 -6.02 3.48 25.15
N PRO A 22 -7.13 3.80 24.48
CA PRO A 22 -8.44 3.46 25.02
C PRO A 22 -8.67 1.94 24.97
N HIS A 23 -9.23 1.47 26.08
CA HIS A 23 -9.46 0.11 26.50
C HIS A 23 -10.30 -0.74 25.53
N SER A 24 -9.77 -1.93 25.28
CA SER A 24 -10.45 -3.22 25.11
C SER A 24 -11.85 -3.32 25.77
N GLN A 25 -12.85 -3.71 24.99
CA GLN A 25 -13.93 -4.57 25.47
C GLN A 25 -13.64 -6.01 25.06
N ARG A 26 -12.86 -6.69 25.91
CA ARG A 26 -12.68 -8.14 25.92
C ARG A 26 -13.66 -8.71 26.94
N LYS A 27 -14.85 -9.13 26.50
CA LYS A 27 -15.71 -9.97 27.35
C LYS A 27 -15.12 -11.37 27.40
N GLN A 28 -14.72 -11.73 28.60
CA GLN A 28 -14.37 -13.06 29.05
C GLN A 28 -15.58 -13.97 28.85
N ASN A 29 -15.35 -15.21 28.43
CA ASN A 29 -16.04 -16.34 29.04
C ASN A 29 -15.02 -17.45 29.24
N ARG A 30 -14.86 -17.78 30.52
CA ARG A 30 -14.00 -18.83 31.03
C ARG A 30 -14.62 -20.18 30.71
N PHE A 31 -13.73 -21.09 30.35
CA PHE A 31 -13.90 -22.53 30.44
C PHE A 31 -14.19 -22.98 31.89
N SER A 32 -15.11 -23.93 32.04
CA SER A 32 -15.00 -24.97 33.07
C SER A 32 -15.77 -26.23 32.67
N GLY A 33 -15.01 -27.31 32.53
CA GLY A 33 -15.46 -28.70 32.56
C GLY A 33 -15.82 -29.29 31.19
N SER A 34 -15.36 -30.48 30.80
CA SER A 34 -14.51 -31.49 31.41
C SER A 34 -14.19 -32.51 30.31
N SER A 35 -13.01 -33.15 30.38
CA SER A 35 -12.71 -34.44 29.75
C SER A 35 -12.65 -34.43 28.20
N GLY A 36 -11.49 -34.45 27.54
CA GLY A 36 -10.46 -35.45 27.70
C GLY A 36 -10.95 -36.79 27.12
N ILE A 37 -10.67 -37.06 25.84
CA ILE A 37 -10.29 -38.38 25.31
C ILE A 37 -9.65 -38.17 23.93
N LYS A 38 -8.60 -38.95 23.76
CA LYS A 38 -7.63 -39.00 22.67
C LYS A 38 -8.20 -39.70 21.42
N GLN A 39 -7.60 -39.31 20.29
CA GLN A 39 -7.23 -40.12 19.13
C GLN A 39 -8.26 -40.49 18.04
N PHE A 40 -7.78 -40.21 16.81
CA PHE A 40 -7.91 -40.90 15.53
C PHE A 40 -9.22 -41.59 15.17
N GLY A 41 -9.80 -41.19 14.04
CA GLY A 41 -10.68 -42.06 13.29
C GLY A 41 -11.55 -41.33 12.28
N HIS A 42 -11.21 -41.53 11.01
CA HIS A 42 -12.13 -41.54 9.87
C HIS A 42 -12.87 -40.26 9.49
N TYR A 43 -12.41 -39.70 8.36
CA TYR A 43 -13.29 -39.08 7.38
C TYR A 43 -14.46 -40.04 7.10
N GLN A 44 -15.68 -39.62 7.44
CA GLN A 44 -16.90 -39.74 6.62
C GLN A 44 -18.13 -39.29 7.44
N ASN A 45 -19.13 -38.74 6.73
CA ASN A 45 -20.50 -38.44 7.17
C ASN A 45 -20.86 -36.99 7.60
N HIS A 46 -20.59 -36.00 6.73
CA HIS A 46 -21.27 -34.68 6.80
C HIS A 46 -22.58 -34.59 5.99
N ALA A 47 -23.00 -35.65 5.31
CA ALA A 47 -24.17 -35.61 4.40
C ALA A 47 -25.53 -35.91 5.07
N ALA A 48 -25.56 -36.43 6.30
CA ALA A 48 -26.83 -36.81 6.96
C ALA A 48 -27.49 -35.67 7.75
N SER A 49 -26.74 -34.63 8.15
CA SER A 49 -27.24 -33.53 8.98
C SER A 49 -27.90 -32.37 8.19
N SER A 50 -27.76 -32.36 6.87
CA SER A 50 -28.39 -31.39 5.96
C SER A 50 -29.78 -31.84 5.45
N ARG A 51 -30.04 -33.15 5.40
CA ARG A 51 -31.35 -33.68 4.94
C ARG A 51 -32.49 -33.44 5.92
N ILE A 52 -32.23 -33.53 7.23
CA ILE A 52 -33.28 -33.37 8.25
C ILE A 52 -33.74 -31.89 8.35
N ARG A 53 -32.82 -30.92 8.18
CA ARG A 53 -33.15 -29.48 8.15
C ARG A 53 -33.90 -29.01 6.90
N LEU A 54 -33.78 -29.71 5.78
CA LEU A 54 -34.50 -29.40 4.54
C LEU A 54 -35.96 -29.89 4.55
N ALA A 55 -36.26 -30.96 5.30
CA ALA A 55 -37.61 -31.51 5.40
C ALA A 55 -38.52 -30.63 6.27
N GLU A 56 -38.03 -30.14 7.41
CA GLU A 56 -38.81 -29.26 8.31
C GLU A 56 -39.14 -27.91 7.65
N THR A 57 -38.18 -27.31 6.96
CA THR A 57 -38.39 -26.04 6.25
C THR A 57 -39.38 -26.17 5.10
N GLY A 58 -39.38 -27.29 4.38
CA GLY A 58 -40.36 -27.56 3.32
C GLY A 58 -41.80 -27.67 3.82
N ILE A 59 -42.01 -28.25 5.01
CA ILE A 59 -43.35 -28.40 5.61
C ILE A 59 -43.92 -27.04 6.04
N TRP A 60 -43.12 -26.20 6.69
CA TRP A 60 -43.56 -24.86 7.09
C TRP A 60 -43.83 -23.95 5.88
N VAL A 61 -42.97 -23.99 4.86
CA VAL A 61 -43.18 -23.25 3.61
C VAL A 61 -44.45 -23.73 2.89
N LYS A 62 -44.66 -25.04 2.79
CA LYS A 62 -45.87 -25.60 2.17
C LYS A 62 -47.13 -25.22 2.96
N SER A 63 -47.10 -25.30 4.30
CA SER A 63 -48.22 -24.90 5.14
C SER A 63 -48.54 -23.40 5.04
N TYR A 64 -47.54 -22.55 4.81
CA TYR A 64 -47.74 -21.11 4.55
C TYR A 64 -48.50 -20.87 3.24
N PHE A 65 -48.12 -21.54 2.15
CA PHE A 65 -48.80 -21.42 0.86
C PHE A 65 -50.19 -22.09 0.85
N ASP A 66 -50.33 -23.25 1.52
CA ASP A 66 -51.61 -23.97 1.64
C ASP A 66 -52.64 -23.19 2.47
N ARG A 67 -52.20 -22.29 3.35
CA ARG A 67 -53.09 -21.44 4.17
C ARG A 67 -53.72 -20.30 3.39
N TRP A 68 -53.08 -19.85 2.29
CA TRP A 68 -53.61 -18.75 1.48
C TRP A 68 -53.45 -18.92 -0.04
N PRO A 69 -53.99 -20.03 -0.61
CA PRO A 69 -53.72 -20.40 -1.99
C PRO A 69 -54.24 -19.36 -2.99
N MET A 70 -55.41 -18.77 -2.73
CA MET A 70 -56.05 -17.81 -3.64
C MET A 70 -55.28 -16.49 -3.73
N GLN A 71 -54.69 -16.03 -2.64
CA GLN A 71 -53.99 -14.74 -2.61
C GLN A 71 -52.59 -14.82 -3.22
N GLU A 72 -51.86 -15.91 -2.95
CA GLU A 72 -50.57 -16.09 -3.57
C GLU A 72 -50.72 -16.36 -5.07
N LEU A 73 -51.76 -17.10 -5.49
CA LEU A 73 -52.06 -17.30 -6.90
C LEU A 73 -52.35 -15.97 -7.60
N ASN A 74 -53.18 -15.12 -6.99
CA ASN A 74 -53.44 -13.78 -7.51
C ASN A 74 -52.18 -12.92 -7.52
N LEU A 75 -51.35 -12.96 -6.48
CA LEU A 75 -50.08 -12.22 -6.44
C LEU A 75 -49.11 -12.70 -7.53
N ARG A 76 -49.03 -14.02 -7.76
CA ARG A 76 -48.23 -14.63 -8.81
C ARG A 76 -48.73 -14.23 -10.20
N ASP A 77 -50.04 -14.26 -10.42
CA ASP A 77 -50.65 -13.85 -11.68
C ASP A 77 -50.51 -12.35 -11.93
N LEU A 78 -50.63 -11.50 -10.91
CA LEU A 78 -50.33 -10.07 -11.04
C LEU A 78 -48.84 -9.83 -11.30
N LYS A 79 -47.93 -10.54 -10.61
CA LYS A 79 -46.47 -10.45 -10.84
C LYS A 79 -46.08 -10.87 -12.26
N SER A 80 -46.72 -11.91 -12.79
CA SER A 80 -46.49 -12.38 -14.15
C SER A 80 -47.08 -11.41 -15.18
N ARG A 81 -48.30 -10.90 -14.97
CA ARG A 81 -48.96 -9.92 -15.84
C ARG A 81 -48.23 -8.59 -15.91
N VAL A 82 -47.74 -8.08 -14.78
CA VAL A 82 -46.95 -6.84 -14.71
C VAL A 82 -45.48 -7.10 -15.10
N ASN A 83 -45.14 -8.35 -15.48
CA ASN A 83 -43.82 -8.75 -15.95
C ASN A 83 -42.72 -8.33 -14.95
N ILE A 84 -43.00 -8.41 -13.65
CA ILE A 84 -42.09 -7.96 -12.59
C ILE A 84 -40.81 -8.83 -12.57
N HIS A 85 -40.92 -10.08 -13.05
CA HIS A 85 -39.78 -10.96 -13.32
C HIS A 85 -38.88 -10.46 -14.47
N ARG A 86 -39.42 -9.59 -15.34
CA ARG A 86 -38.73 -8.87 -16.43
C ARG A 86 -38.41 -7.42 -16.02
N ILE A 87 -38.39 -7.10 -14.73
CA ILE A 87 -37.49 -6.05 -14.28
C ILE A 87 -36.11 -6.68 -14.29
N VAL A 88 -35.49 -6.73 -15.48
CA VAL A 88 -34.03 -6.51 -15.57
C VAL A 88 -33.79 -5.36 -14.63
N GLY A 89 -33.07 -5.59 -13.53
CA GLY A 89 -33.00 -4.65 -12.41
C GLY A 89 -32.68 -3.24 -12.86
N TYR A 90 -32.50 -2.33 -11.92
CA TYR A 90 -31.76 -1.08 -12.19
C TYR A 90 -30.28 -1.34 -12.60
N GLY A 91 -29.99 -2.45 -13.31
CA GLY A 91 -28.80 -2.69 -14.08
C GLY A 91 -28.66 -1.57 -15.08
N LYS A 92 -27.79 -0.61 -14.71
CA LYS A 92 -27.28 0.42 -15.61
C LYS A 92 -26.96 -0.25 -16.94
N LYS A 93 -27.56 0.26 -18.03
CA LYS A 93 -27.15 -0.12 -19.39
C LYS A 93 -25.62 0.00 -19.45
N THR A 94 -24.96 -1.05 -19.91
CA THR A 94 -23.53 -1.01 -20.24
C THR A 94 -23.37 -0.08 -21.43
N VAL A 95 -23.22 1.21 -21.13
CA VAL A 95 -22.88 2.21 -22.15
C VAL A 95 -21.39 2.12 -22.35
N ASP A 96 -20.99 1.82 -23.58
CA ASP A 96 -19.60 1.93 -23.99
C ASP A 96 -19.17 3.38 -23.81
N ASN A 97 -18.32 3.61 -22.81
CA ASN A 97 -17.76 4.92 -22.53
C ASN A 97 -16.67 5.23 -23.57
N THR A 98 -17.05 5.38 -24.83
CA THR A 98 -16.17 5.72 -25.95
C THR A 98 -15.31 6.94 -25.63
N THR A 99 -15.86 7.92 -24.92
CA THR A 99 -15.15 9.10 -24.43
C THR A 99 -14.02 8.76 -23.44
N VAL A 100 -14.22 7.76 -22.58
CA VAL A 100 -13.20 7.28 -21.63
C VAL A 100 -12.12 6.50 -22.38
N LEU A 101 -12.50 5.65 -23.33
CA LEU A 101 -11.55 4.91 -24.18
C LEU A 101 -10.65 5.87 -24.97
N MET A 102 -11.21 6.89 -25.62
CA MET A 102 -10.44 7.93 -26.32
C MET A 102 -9.50 8.69 -25.37
N LYS A 103 -9.94 8.99 -24.14
CA LYS A 103 -9.08 9.63 -23.13
C LYS A 103 -7.92 8.73 -22.73
N ILE A 104 -8.16 7.43 -22.53
CA ILE A 104 -7.13 6.45 -22.21
C ILE A 104 -6.10 6.38 -23.34
N GLU A 105 -6.57 6.29 -24.59
CA GLU A 105 -5.69 6.24 -25.76
C GLU A 105 -4.82 7.51 -25.87
N ARG A 106 -5.43 8.69 -25.75
CA ARG A 106 -4.71 9.97 -25.74
C ARG A 106 -3.66 10.03 -24.63
N LEU A 107 -3.99 9.55 -23.43
CA LEU A 107 -3.03 9.49 -22.32
C LEU A 107 -1.88 8.53 -22.59
N ARG A 108 -2.17 7.34 -23.17
CA ARG A 108 -1.15 6.37 -23.57
C ARG A 108 -0.20 6.96 -24.60
N SER A 109 -0.71 7.57 -25.67
CA SER A 109 0.13 8.21 -26.69
C SER A 109 1.00 9.33 -26.11
N GLN A 110 0.45 10.12 -25.18
CA GLN A 110 1.22 11.17 -24.51
C GLN A 110 2.31 10.63 -23.58
N ILE A 111 2.04 9.53 -22.87
CA ILE A 111 3.05 8.86 -22.04
C ILE A 111 4.15 8.32 -22.94
N HIS A 112 3.82 7.61 -24.01
CA HIS A 112 4.79 7.05 -24.93
C HIS A 112 5.70 8.12 -25.55
N ARG A 113 5.13 9.25 -25.99
CA ARG A 113 5.93 10.39 -26.46
C ARG A 113 6.89 10.93 -25.40
N LEU A 114 6.45 11.04 -24.15
CA LEU A 114 7.29 11.51 -23.06
C LEU A 114 8.39 10.50 -22.71
N GLU A 115 8.09 9.20 -22.77
CA GLU A 115 9.05 8.12 -22.55
C GLU A 115 10.15 8.14 -23.61
N ASN A 116 9.79 8.26 -24.89
CA ASN A 116 10.77 8.30 -25.99
C ASN A 116 11.68 9.54 -25.89
N VAL A 117 11.13 10.71 -25.55
CA VAL A 117 11.94 11.93 -25.36
C VAL A 117 12.87 11.81 -24.14
N LEU A 118 12.41 11.14 -23.09
CA LEU A 118 13.16 10.99 -21.85
C LEU A 118 14.02 9.71 -21.81
N GLU A 119 14.06 8.92 -22.87
CA GLU A 119 14.76 7.63 -22.89
C GLU A 119 16.26 7.81 -22.62
N GLU A 120 16.91 8.67 -23.39
CA GLU A 120 18.32 9.03 -23.24
C GLU A 120 18.65 9.62 -21.86
N PRO A 121 17.99 10.69 -21.36
CA PRO A 121 18.32 11.24 -20.05
C PRO A 121 17.99 10.27 -18.91
N LEU A 122 16.99 9.38 -19.04
CA LEU A 122 16.74 8.33 -18.07
C LEU A 122 17.84 7.27 -18.07
N HIS A 123 18.33 6.89 -19.26
CA HIS A 123 19.44 5.95 -19.39
C HIS A 123 20.70 6.50 -18.74
N GLN A 124 21.08 7.74 -19.07
CA GLN A 124 22.22 8.43 -18.46
C GLN A 124 22.09 8.50 -16.93
N ILE A 125 20.92 8.89 -16.41
CA ILE A 125 20.70 8.92 -14.96
C ILE A 125 20.91 7.53 -14.33
N ARG A 126 20.45 6.46 -14.97
CA ARG A 126 20.63 5.09 -14.46
C ARG A 126 22.10 4.68 -14.41
N GLU A 127 22.87 4.95 -15.46
CA GLU A 127 24.31 4.67 -15.48
C GLU A 127 25.04 5.44 -14.37
N MET A 128 24.69 6.72 -14.19
CA MET A 128 25.25 7.55 -13.14
C MET A 128 24.81 7.11 -11.73
N GLU A 129 23.60 6.60 -11.57
CA GLU A 129 23.12 6.03 -10.31
C GLU A 129 23.86 4.72 -9.98
N ASN A 130 24.14 3.88 -10.98
CA ASN A 130 24.93 2.67 -10.80
C ASN A 130 26.37 2.97 -10.36
N THR A 131 27.04 3.91 -11.04
CA THR A 131 28.39 4.35 -10.66
C THR A 131 28.42 5.00 -9.28
N LEU A 132 27.40 5.82 -8.96
CA LEU A 132 27.22 6.40 -7.63
C LEU A 132 27.08 5.32 -6.54
N GLN A 133 26.34 4.24 -6.80
CA GLN A 133 26.21 3.13 -5.85
C GLN A 133 27.55 2.43 -5.60
N ILE A 134 28.36 2.21 -6.64
CA ILE A 134 29.69 1.63 -6.50
C ILE A 134 30.57 2.52 -5.62
N ARG A 135 30.62 3.83 -5.90
CA ARG A 135 31.39 4.79 -5.09
C ARG A 135 30.91 4.89 -3.64
N ILE A 136 29.60 4.81 -3.40
CA ILE A 136 29.07 4.76 -2.03
C ILE A 136 29.54 3.51 -1.30
N ARG A 137 29.57 2.34 -1.95
CA ARG A 137 30.09 1.11 -1.34
C ARG A 137 31.58 1.25 -1.00
N GLU A 138 32.38 1.79 -1.90
CA GLU A 138 33.79 2.09 -1.62
C GLU A 138 33.92 3.04 -0.41
N GLU A 139 33.13 4.11 -0.37
CA GLU A 139 33.08 5.07 0.74
C GLU A 139 32.72 4.41 2.07
N THR A 140 31.80 3.43 2.07
CA THR A 140 31.46 2.68 3.28
C THR A 140 32.63 1.85 3.80
N THR A 141 33.47 1.27 2.94
CA THR A 141 34.65 0.51 3.41
C THR A 141 35.64 1.39 4.16
N TYR A 142 35.86 2.63 3.72
CA TYR A 142 36.71 3.59 4.44
C TYR A 142 36.08 4.05 5.75
N ARG A 143 34.74 4.18 5.80
CA ARG A 143 34.03 4.52 7.04
C ARG A 143 34.17 3.42 8.09
N GLU A 144 34.15 2.16 7.68
CA GLU A 144 34.32 1.00 8.57
C GLU A 144 35.75 0.88 9.10
N LYS A 145 36.76 1.17 8.26
CA LYS A 145 38.17 1.20 8.66
C LYS A 145 38.51 2.35 9.60
N SER A 146 37.80 3.47 9.50
CA SER A 146 38.08 4.68 10.26
C SER A 146 37.57 4.63 11.70
N ARG A 147 38.30 5.28 12.61
CA ARG A 147 37.81 5.54 13.97
C ARG A 147 37.38 6.99 14.10
N VAL A 148 36.20 7.25 14.66
CA VAL A 148 35.77 8.61 14.99
C VAL A 148 36.28 8.98 16.38
N VAL A 149 37.07 10.04 16.48
CA VAL A 149 37.58 10.59 17.74
C VAL A 149 37.36 12.11 17.72
N ASN A 150 36.68 12.65 18.73
CA ASN A 150 36.34 14.08 18.84
C ASN A 150 35.54 14.63 17.64
N GLY A 151 34.67 13.81 17.04
CA GLY A 151 33.84 14.21 15.89
C GLY A 151 34.56 14.13 14.54
N GLU A 152 35.88 13.91 14.54
CA GLU A 152 36.68 13.75 13.32
C GLU A 152 37.01 12.27 13.07
N ARG A 153 37.06 11.89 11.79
CA ARG A 153 37.48 10.54 11.38
C ARG A 153 39.00 10.49 11.33
N LYS A 154 39.59 9.51 12.01
CA LYS A 154 41.02 9.18 11.96
C LYS A 154 41.22 7.97 11.06
N LEU A 155 42.05 8.14 10.03
CA LEU A 155 42.50 7.17 9.03
C LEU A 155 43.99 7.43 8.76
N SER A 156 44.66 6.50 8.08
CA SER A 156 45.97 6.78 7.49
C SER A 156 45.88 7.96 6.51
N GLU A 157 46.96 8.72 6.32
CA GLU A 157 46.96 9.88 5.42
C GLU A 157 46.55 9.50 3.99
N ASP A 158 47.05 8.37 3.49
CA ASP A 158 46.72 7.87 2.16
C ASP A 158 45.24 7.49 2.04
N ASP A 159 44.71 6.76 3.02
CA ASP A 159 43.30 6.39 3.07
C ASP A 159 42.40 7.63 3.20
N MET A 160 42.84 8.65 3.92
CA MET A 160 42.12 9.92 4.06
C MET A 160 42.05 10.66 2.72
N ARG A 161 43.16 10.71 1.96
CA ARG A 161 43.18 11.31 0.62
C ARG A 161 42.22 10.59 -0.32
N MET A 162 42.24 9.25 -0.32
CA MET A 162 41.34 8.44 -1.13
C MET A 162 39.87 8.64 -0.73
N PHE A 163 39.58 8.65 0.56
CA PHE A 163 38.24 8.90 1.09
C PHE A 163 37.68 10.26 0.65
N GLN A 164 38.48 11.33 0.75
CA GLN A 164 38.09 12.66 0.30
C GLN A 164 37.89 12.71 -1.23
N GLY A 165 38.72 12.00 -2.00
CA GLY A 165 38.56 11.84 -3.44
C GLY A 165 37.21 11.24 -3.81
N ILE A 166 36.87 10.11 -3.19
CA ILE A 166 35.58 9.42 -3.39
C ILE A 166 34.41 10.33 -2.99
N GLN A 167 34.52 11.09 -1.89
CA GLN A 167 33.47 12.03 -1.48
C GLN A 167 33.25 13.16 -2.49
N LYS A 168 34.32 13.67 -3.11
CA LYS A 168 34.24 14.66 -4.19
C LYS A 168 33.57 14.07 -5.42
N GLU A 169 33.93 12.85 -5.81
CA GLU A 169 33.31 12.14 -6.93
C GLU A 169 31.80 11.90 -6.72
N ILE A 170 31.41 11.38 -5.54
CA ILE A 170 30.00 11.21 -5.14
C ILE A 170 29.25 12.54 -5.26
N SER A 171 29.85 13.63 -4.80
CA SER A 171 29.25 14.97 -4.86
C SER A 171 29.11 15.46 -6.29
N SER A 172 30.10 15.19 -7.16
CA SER A 172 30.07 15.53 -8.58
C SER A 172 28.96 14.77 -9.31
N LEU A 173 28.87 13.45 -9.15
CA LEU A 173 27.83 12.60 -9.74
C LEU A 173 26.43 13.06 -9.32
N ARG A 174 26.24 13.36 -8.03
CA ARG A 174 24.96 13.90 -7.52
C ARG A 174 24.58 15.23 -8.17
N ARG A 175 25.56 16.11 -8.44
CA ARG A 175 25.32 17.39 -9.13
C ARG A 175 24.96 17.17 -10.59
N GLN A 176 25.68 16.29 -11.29
CA GLN A 176 25.41 15.98 -12.69
C GLN A 176 24.02 15.35 -12.88
N ILE A 177 23.63 14.36 -12.05
CA ILE A 177 22.27 13.79 -12.05
C ILE A 177 21.22 14.90 -11.83
N ARG A 178 21.48 15.81 -10.88
CA ARG A 178 20.58 16.94 -10.63
C ARG A 178 20.48 17.87 -11.82
N ASN A 179 21.57 18.11 -12.55
CA ASN A 179 21.58 18.98 -13.73
C ASN A 179 20.78 18.37 -14.88
N ILE A 180 20.93 17.07 -15.15
CA ILE A 180 20.13 16.35 -16.15
C ILE A 180 18.64 16.44 -15.79
N ARG A 181 18.29 16.17 -14.52
CA ARG A 181 16.90 16.30 -14.05
C ARG A 181 16.35 17.73 -14.14
N LYS A 182 17.21 18.74 -13.97
CA LYS A 182 16.82 20.15 -14.07
C LYS A 182 16.57 20.58 -15.51
N ALA A 183 17.39 20.13 -16.46
CA ALA A 183 17.23 20.43 -17.88
C ALA A 183 15.81 20.08 -18.36
N ASP A 184 15.34 18.88 -18.00
CA ASP A 184 14.03 18.37 -18.43
C ASP A 184 12.98 18.32 -17.31
N ALA A 185 13.07 19.21 -16.31
CA ALA A 185 12.24 19.16 -15.09
C ALA A 185 10.73 19.11 -15.38
N LYS A 186 10.27 19.85 -16.40
CA LYS A 186 8.85 19.85 -16.83
C LYS A 186 8.42 18.50 -17.42
N LEU A 187 9.29 17.86 -18.21
CA LEU A 187 9.00 16.57 -18.83
C LEU A 187 8.96 15.47 -17.77
N PHE A 188 9.93 15.44 -16.85
CA PHE A 188 9.94 14.49 -15.73
C PHE A 188 8.72 14.61 -14.82
N THR A 189 8.32 15.84 -14.47
CA THR A 189 7.12 16.07 -13.64
C THR A 189 5.83 15.68 -14.37
N SER A 190 5.74 15.97 -15.67
CA SER A 190 4.63 15.55 -16.53
C SER A 190 4.53 14.03 -16.63
N LEU A 191 5.64 13.34 -16.89
CA LEU A 191 5.70 11.88 -16.94
C LEU A 191 5.30 11.26 -15.60
N LYS A 192 5.81 11.78 -14.48
CA LYS A 192 5.45 11.32 -13.12
C LYS A 192 3.97 11.50 -12.82
N LYS A 193 3.37 12.63 -13.23
CA LYS A 193 1.94 12.90 -13.03
C LYS A 193 1.07 11.94 -13.85
N LYS A 194 1.37 11.79 -15.14
CA LYS A 194 0.60 10.93 -16.05
C LYS A 194 0.78 9.44 -15.75
N GLY A 195 1.98 9.02 -15.34
CA GLY A 195 2.26 7.65 -14.91
C GLY A 195 1.50 7.23 -13.63
N ARG A 196 1.19 8.16 -12.72
CA ARG A 196 0.33 7.88 -11.55
C ARG A 196 -1.11 7.60 -11.96
N VAL A 197 -1.64 8.35 -12.93
CA VAL A 197 -3.00 8.15 -13.44
C VAL A 197 -3.13 6.76 -14.08
N ARG A 198 -2.09 6.27 -14.76
CA ARG A 198 -2.05 4.91 -15.34
C ARG A 198 -2.14 3.78 -14.30
N LYS A 199 -1.69 3.98 -13.05
CA LYS A 199 -1.70 2.93 -12.01
C LYS A 199 -3.00 2.86 -11.20
N ASN A 200 -3.85 3.88 -11.31
CA ASN A 200 -5.10 4.00 -10.54
C ASN A 200 -6.34 3.59 -11.36
N HIS A 201 -6.14 3.10 -12.58
CA HIS A 201 -7.14 2.59 -13.51
C HIS A 201 -6.73 1.18 -13.93
#